data_AF-A0A1Y0RCZ6-F1
#
_entry.id   AF-A0A1Y0RCZ6-F1
#
_cell.length_a   1.000
_cell.length_b   1.000
_cell.length_c   1.000
_cell.angle_alpha   90.00
_cell.angle_beta   90.00
_cell.angle_gamma   90.00
#
_symmetry.space_group_name_H-M   'P 1'
#
loop_
_entity.id
_entity.type
_entity.pdbx_description
1 polymer ?
#
loop_
_entity_poly.entity_id
_entity_poly.type
_entity_poly.pdbx_seq_one_letter_code
_entity_poly.pdbx_strand_id
1 'polypeptide(L)'
;MILATTRKTDYSTRDQQGKVAFYVLLWKRKGITRALFDDYWRDVHGPVCARLPGQYQYWQFHLSDNEGGLWPNIRGIEYVCPNEDQFDGIAELTFESEADRQTWFTSAAILMDDEHNIFSKAIGYTTNPGNSKTYVDGIPSGDPNGTLGILKFHVMVKKSDAVSVADFRRYMTDTFAPAVVQSDSVLKLRLHLFEEVDNSRPDAAGVSHYEPLEKQYDAAFEIAFANPLEMETFFSSKEYVVATQNQTKYIKRLLPFPERTVYTFVYDGKMTLAGQRSSTVAELIANIGATNQLKEDVTCLMLEQKLIKTHSNGSSNGLGNGAQKTTSTLTHKRTNYYKDLAADYSRPGLVTPYVAKKLIEDAERFVAMKEKTLPEINSYYTLQQIEQENKEWWPTHCEALRQGRGDILTGEYRDDLVYLCQDGPYQGLEQQKEREQHWWALIAQPGVTMCWPIVMFHGEVTYFEWKCVDDETNETLAKGNVTWVRRGHRGGCYLKTEQLTFYRDVFAANELLKLITTA
;
A
#
# COMPACT_ATOMS: atom_id res chain seq x y z
N MET A 1 43.12 13.65 -5.05
CA MET A 1 43.48 12.58 -4.12
C MET A 1 42.99 11.29 -4.75
N ILE A 2 43.90 10.47 -5.29
CA ILE A 2 43.56 9.23 -6.00
C ILE A 2 43.19 8.21 -4.92
N LEU A 3 41.90 7.92 -4.76
CA LEU A 3 41.41 6.89 -3.84
C LEU A 3 41.80 5.52 -4.41
N ALA A 4 42.76 4.89 -3.75
CA ALA A 4 43.15 3.52 -4.00
C ALA A 4 41.95 2.57 -3.77
N THR A 5 41.88 1.56 -4.63
CA THR A 5 40.96 0.43 -4.72
C THR A 5 40.54 -0.13 -3.36
N THR A 6 39.49 0.44 -2.79
CA THR A 6 38.72 -0.18 -1.71
C THR A 6 37.60 -0.95 -2.39
N ARG A 7 37.47 -2.25 -2.12
CA ARG A 7 36.36 -3.09 -2.61
C ARG A 7 35.06 -2.33 -2.34
N LYS A 8 34.33 -1.95 -3.39
CA LYS A 8 33.05 -1.23 -3.26
C LYS A 8 32.12 -2.07 -2.39
N THR A 9 31.60 -1.51 -1.30
CA THR A 9 30.54 -2.17 -0.52
C THR A 9 29.36 -2.37 -1.44
N ASP A 10 28.87 -3.61 -1.55
CA ASP A 10 27.70 -3.92 -2.34
C ASP A 10 26.44 -3.82 -1.48
N TYR A 11 25.58 -2.87 -1.84
CA TYR A 11 24.30 -2.57 -1.22
C TYR A 11 23.13 -3.23 -1.96
N SER A 12 23.38 -4.08 -2.97
CA SER A 12 22.35 -4.72 -3.80
C SER A 12 21.28 -5.49 -3.00
N THR A 13 21.63 -5.99 -1.82
CA THR A 13 20.72 -6.73 -0.93
C THR A 13 19.53 -5.90 -0.46
N ARG A 14 19.65 -4.56 -0.40
CA ARG A 14 18.58 -3.66 0.06
C ARG A 14 17.32 -3.69 -0.82
N ASP A 15 17.48 -4.05 -2.10
CA ASP A 15 16.39 -4.08 -3.07
C ASP A 15 15.70 -5.46 -3.12
N GLN A 16 16.22 -6.48 -2.43
CA GLN A 16 15.77 -7.87 -2.58
C GLN A 16 14.36 -8.14 -2.07
N GLN A 17 13.83 -7.28 -1.20
CA GLN A 17 12.47 -7.41 -0.68
C GLN A 17 11.41 -7.01 -1.71
N GLY A 18 11.73 -6.07 -2.61
CA GLY A 18 10.89 -5.79 -3.77
C GLY A 18 10.91 -6.96 -4.75
N LYS A 19 9.90 -7.83 -4.70
CA LYS A 19 9.81 -9.04 -5.54
C LYS A 19 9.29 -8.78 -6.94
N VAL A 20 8.42 -7.77 -7.08
CA VAL A 20 7.86 -7.34 -8.36
C VAL A 20 7.96 -5.83 -8.51
N ALA A 21 8.06 -5.35 -9.75
CA ALA A 21 8.14 -3.94 -10.09
C ALA A 21 7.01 -3.51 -11.03
N PHE A 22 6.65 -2.23 -10.93
CA PHE A 22 5.86 -1.48 -11.89
C PHE A 22 6.69 -0.29 -12.36
N TYR A 23 7.06 -0.29 -13.64
CA TYR A 23 8.04 0.59 -14.25
C TYR A 23 7.35 1.41 -15.35
N VAL A 24 7.12 2.69 -15.09
CA VAL A 24 6.24 3.54 -15.91
C VAL A 24 7.06 4.58 -16.65
N LEU A 25 7.04 4.53 -17.97
CA LEU A 25 7.62 5.56 -18.83
C LEU A 25 6.63 6.72 -18.95
N LEU A 26 7.11 7.96 -18.76
CA LEU A 26 6.26 9.14 -18.64
C LEU A 26 6.67 10.22 -19.65
N TRP A 27 5.70 10.62 -20.46
CA TRP A 27 5.86 11.72 -21.42
C TRP A 27 5.24 12.98 -20.85
N LYS A 28 6.02 14.05 -20.80
CA LYS A 28 5.57 15.36 -20.38
C LYS A 28 4.44 15.86 -21.28
N ARG A 29 3.40 16.41 -20.65
CA ARG A 29 2.30 17.08 -21.31
C ARG A 29 2.80 18.15 -22.29
N LYS A 30 2.13 18.25 -23.44
CA LYS A 30 2.39 19.32 -24.41
C LYS A 30 1.92 20.67 -23.84
N GLY A 31 2.71 21.72 -24.08
CA GLY A 31 2.37 23.08 -23.64
C GLY A 31 2.93 23.49 -22.27
N ILE A 32 3.59 22.59 -21.53
CA ILE A 32 4.32 22.93 -20.29
C ILE A 32 5.83 22.85 -20.49
N THR A 33 6.56 23.66 -19.72
CA THR A 33 8.03 23.63 -19.70
C THR A 33 8.53 22.37 -18.97
N ARG A 34 9.77 21.96 -19.26
CA ARG A 34 10.41 20.83 -18.56
C ARG A 34 10.60 21.10 -17.07
N ALA A 35 10.93 22.33 -16.68
CA ALA A 35 11.01 22.73 -15.28
C ALA A 35 9.66 22.57 -14.56
N LEU A 36 8.56 23.03 -15.17
CA LEU A 36 7.23 22.88 -14.57
C LEU A 36 6.83 21.40 -14.43
N PHE A 37 7.17 20.57 -15.42
CA PHE A 37 7.01 19.11 -15.31
C PHE A 37 7.84 18.55 -14.15
N ASP A 38 9.13 18.86 -14.09
CA ASP A 38 10.01 18.34 -13.06
C ASP A 38 9.55 18.74 -11.65
N ASP A 39 9.12 20.00 -11.48
CA ASP A 39 8.65 20.55 -10.21
C ASP A 39 7.30 19.94 -9.81
N TYR A 40 6.31 19.94 -10.71
CA TYR A 40 4.99 19.41 -10.40
C TYR A 40 5.04 17.91 -10.11
N TRP A 41 5.87 17.14 -10.83
CA TRP A 41 5.96 15.71 -10.61
C TRP A 41 6.53 15.38 -9.23
N ARG A 42 7.65 16.02 -8.85
CA ARG A 42 8.33 15.72 -7.59
C ARG A 42 7.68 16.37 -6.37
N ASP A 43 6.95 17.46 -6.55
CA ASP A 43 6.40 18.23 -5.43
C ASP A 43 4.89 18.09 -5.22
N VAL A 44 4.14 17.68 -6.26
CA VAL A 44 2.68 17.52 -6.18
C VAL A 44 2.26 16.08 -6.42
N HIS A 45 2.55 15.54 -7.61
CA HIS A 45 2.07 14.21 -8.01
C HIS A 45 2.74 13.08 -7.20
N GLY A 46 4.06 13.16 -6.99
CA GLY A 46 4.86 12.18 -6.25
C GLY A 46 4.38 11.94 -4.82
N PRO A 47 4.20 12.99 -4.00
CA PRO A 47 3.64 12.83 -2.65
C PRO A 47 2.24 12.21 -2.61
N VAL A 48 1.39 12.45 -3.61
CA VAL A 48 0.07 11.78 -3.70
C VAL A 48 0.26 10.28 -3.94
N CYS A 49 1.10 9.91 -4.91
CA CYS A 49 1.43 8.51 -5.20
C CYS A 49 2.03 7.79 -3.98
N ALA A 50 2.91 8.46 -3.23
CA ALA A 50 3.57 7.92 -2.03
C ALA A 50 2.61 7.49 -0.91
N ARG A 51 1.39 8.03 -0.89
CA ARG A 51 0.36 7.73 0.12
C ARG A 51 -0.47 6.49 -0.22
N LEU A 52 -0.35 5.97 -1.44
CA LEU A 52 -1.08 4.78 -1.85
C LEU A 52 -0.49 3.52 -1.18
N PRO A 53 -1.35 2.58 -0.76
CA PRO A 53 -0.92 1.37 -0.06
C PRO A 53 -0.15 0.39 -0.97
N GLY A 54 0.63 -0.50 -0.35
CA GLY A 54 1.30 -1.65 -1.00
C GLY A 54 2.75 -1.43 -1.45
N GLN A 55 3.18 -0.18 -1.60
CA GLN A 55 4.53 0.13 -2.09
C GLN A 55 5.62 -0.27 -1.09
N TYR A 56 6.65 -0.97 -1.57
CA TYR A 56 7.90 -1.18 -0.83
C TYR A 56 8.92 -0.07 -1.11
N GLN A 57 9.09 0.29 -2.39
CA GLN A 57 9.90 1.43 -2.82
C GLN A 57 9.18 2.20 -3.92
N TYR A 58 9.43 3.51 -4.02
CA TYR A 58 8.96 4.37 -5.10
C TYR A 58 10.01 5.44 -5.43
N TRP A 59 10.54 5.38 -6.65
CA TRP A 59 11.45 6.36 -7.22
C TRP A 59 10.84 7.07 -8.42
N GLN A 60 11.17 8.36 -8.56
CA GLN A 60 11.01 9.12 -9.79
C GLN A 60 12.39 9.39 -10.39
N PHE A 61 12.63 8.92 -11.59
CA PHE A 61 13.84 9.20 -12.35
C PHE A 61 13.51 10.23 -13.42
N HIS A 62 14.14 11.40 -13.33
CA HIS A 62 13.98 12.46 -14.33
C HIS A 62 15.10 12.33 -15.34
N LEU A 63 14.75 12.14 -16.60
CA LEU A 63 15.68 11.75 -17.64
C LEU A 63 15.96 12.89 -18.59
N SER A 64 17.06 12.75 -19.33
CA SER A 64 17.34 13.46 -20.56
C SER A 64 17.05 12.59 -21.76
N ASP A 65 16.77 13.26 -22.88
CA ASP A 65 16.56 12.66 -24.17
C ASP A 65 17.73 11.75 -24.54
N ASN A 66 17.41 10.66 -25.24
CA ASN A 66 18.40 9.83 -25.91
C ASN A 66 18.92 10.59 -27.14
N GLU A 67 20.07 11.25 -27.01
CA GLU A 67 20.73 11.97 -28.11
C GLU A 67 21.65 11.06 -28.96
N GLY A 68 21.86 9.81 -28.53
CA GLY A 68 22.82 8.88 -29.13
C GLY A 68 24.28 9.25 -28.82
N GLY A 69 25.22 8.44 -29.33
CA GLY A 69 26.67 8.72 -29.27
C GLY A 69 27.38 8.44 -27.94
N LEU A 70 26.66 8.28 -26.84
CA LEU A 70 27.24 7.95 -25.53
C LEU A 70 27.52 6.44 -25.34
N TRP A 71 26.89 5.60 -26.14
CA TRP A 71 26.99 4.15 -26.03
C TRP A 71 27.71 3.56 -27.25
N PRO A 72 28.62 2.59 -27.10
CA PRO A 72 29.28 1.96 -28.25
C PRO A 72 28.27 1.27 -29.17
N ASN A 73 28.22 1.72 -30.42
CA ASN A 73 27.29 1.19 -31.42
C ASN A 73 27.74 -0.18 -31.94
N ILE A 74 26.85 -1.16 -31.87
CA ILE A 74 27.01 -2.46 -32.52
C ILE A 74 26.17 -2.51 -33.78
N ARG A 75 26.81 -2.82 -34.91
CA ARG A 75 26.13 -2.91 -36.21
C ARG A 75 24.97 -3.90 -36.16
N GLY A 76 23.77 -3.45 -36.49
CA GLY A 76 22.55 -4.25 -36.48
C GLY A 76 21.64 -4.01 -35.26
N ILE A 77 22.06 -3.16 -34.32
CA ILE A 77 21.24 -2.67 -33.21
C ILE A 77 20.92 -1.18 -33.43
N GLU A 78 19.68 -0.79 -33.17
CA GLU A 78 19.23 0.59 -33.22
C GLU A 78 19.45 1.29 -31.86
N TYR A 79 20.06 2.49 -31.89
CA TYR A 79 20.45 3.25 -30.70
C TYR A 79 19.85 4.65 -30.62
N VAL A 80 19.04 5.03 -31.61
CA VAL A 80 18.47 6.38 -31.71
C VAL A 80 16.97 6.28 -31.45
N CYS A 81 16.49 7.02 -30.47
CA CYS A 81 15.07 7.14 -30.17
C CYS A 81 14.44 8.25 -31.02
N PRO A 82 13.38 7.96 -31.81
CA PRO A 82 12.62 8.99 -32.52
C PRO A 82 12.05 10.04 -31.56
N ASN A 83 11.95 11.29 -32.00
CA ASN A 83 11.51 12.41 -31.16
C ASN A 83 10.12 12.17 -30.52
N GLU A 84 9.20 11.52 -31.23
CA GLU A 84 7.87 11.17 -30.72
C GLU A 84 7.87 10.09 -29.63
N ASP A 85 8.96 9.32 -29.52
CA ASP A 85 9.11 8.21 -28.57
C ASP A 85 10.03 8.59 -27.38
N GLN A 86 10.63 9.79 -27.39
CA GLN A 86 11.41 10.33 -26.26
C GLN A 86 10.47 10.60 -25.08
N PHE A 87 10.80 10.05 -23.91
CA PHE A 87 10.06 10.26 -22.65
C PHE A 87 10.93 10.99 -21.62
N ASP A 88 10.28 11.73 -20.74
CA ASP A 88 10.93 12.70 -19.85
C ASP A 88 11.29 12.10 -18.47
N GLY A 89 10.68 10.96 -18.13
CA GLY A 89 10.91 10.35 -16.83
C GLY A 89 10.39 8.93 -16.69
N ILE A 90 10.76 8.30 -15.57
CA ILE A 90 10.34 6.97 -15.18
C ILE A 90 9.88 6.97 -13.73
N ALA A 91 8.65 6.51 -13.47
CA ALA A 91 8.23 6.11 -12.13
C ALA A 91 8.52 4.62 -11.94
N GLU A 92 9.34 4.27 -10.96
CA GLU A 92 9.56 2.88 -10.58
C GLU A 92 9.01 2.63 -9.19
N LEU A 93 8.07 1.69 -9.10
CA LEU A 93 7.50 1.20 -7.85
C LEU A 93 7.87 -0.27 -7.68
N THR A 94 8.28 -0.67 -6.48
CA THR A 94 8.46 -2.07 -6.12
C THR A 94 7.49 -2.50 -5.04
N PHE A 95 7.21 -3.79 -5.00
CA PHE A 95 6.25 -4.39 -4.09
C PHE A 95 6.81 -5.69 -3.54
N GLU A 96 6.52 -6.01 -2.27
CA GLU A 96 6.95 -7.27 -1.65
C GLU A 96 6.21 -8.48 -2.25
N SER A 97 5.02 -8.25 -2.81
CA SER A 97 4.22 -9.29 -3.47
C SER A 97 3.39 -8.75 -4.64
N GLU A 98 2.89 -9.65 -5.47
CA GLU A 98 1.91 -9.32 -6.52
C GLU A 98 0.58 -8.82 -5.93
N ALA A 99 0.21 -9.29 -4.72
CA ALA A 99 -0.98 -8.83 -4.01
C ALA A 99 -0.85 -7.37 -3.55
N ASP A 100 0.34 -6.96 -3.10
CA ASP A 100 0.61 -5.56 -2.77
C ASP A 100 0.55 -4.66 -4.00
N ARG A 101 1.12 -5.13 -5.14
CA ARG A 101 0.97 -4.44 -6.43
C ARG A 101 -0.50 -4.28 -6.83
N GLN A 102 -1.31 -5.32 -6.64
CA GLN A 102 -2.73 -5.27 -6.96
C GLN A 102 -3.50 -4.31 -6.04
N THR A 103 -3.13 -4.28 -4.75
CA THR A 103 -3.67 -3.30 -3.78
C THR A 103 -3.38 -1.88 -4.22
N TRP A 104 -2.16 -1.62 -4.71
CA TRP A 104 -1.77 -0.33 -5.26
C TRP A 104 -2.58 0.00 -6.53
N PHE A 105 -2.67 -0.91 -7.51
CA PHE A 105 -3.45 -0.67 -8.74
C PHE A 105 -4.92 -0.35 -8.46
N THR A 106 -5.52 -1.03 -7.49
CA THR A 106 -6.92 -0.79 -7.10
C THR A 106 -7.11 0.58 -6.42
N SER A 107 -6.04 1.14 -5.84
CA SER A 107 -6.05 2.44 -5.16
C SER A 107 -5.58 3.59 -6.07
N ALA A 108 -4.96 3.30 -7.22
CA ALA A 108 -4.29 4.27 -8.08
C ALA A 108 -5.25 5.16 -8.90
N ALA A 109 -6.56 4.92 -8.86
CA ALA A 109 -7.55 5.71 -9.59
C ALA A 109 -7.48 7.22 -9.28
N ILE A 110 -7.12 7.59 -8.05
CA ILE A 110 -6.94 9.01 -7.65
C ILE A 110 -5.80 9.70 -8.41
N LEU A 111 -4.81 8.96 -8.90
CA LEU A 111 -3.70 9.53 -9.67
C LEU A 111 -4.11 9.86 -11.10
N MET A 112 -5.04 9.11 -11.68
CA MET A 112 -5.49 9.30 -13.07
C MET A 112 -6.05 10.71 -13.31
N ASP A 113 -6.75 11.25 -12.30
CA ASP A 113 -7.27 12.62 -12.35
C ASP A 113 -6.16 13.68 -12.26
N ASP A 114 -4.99 13.36 -11.72
CA ASP A 114 -3.86 14.29 -11.68
C ASP A 114 -2.90 14.13 -12.87
N GLU A 115 -2.81 12.93 -13.45
CA GLU A 115 -1.93 12.63 -14.58
C GLU A 115 -2.16 13.59 -15.77
N HIS A 116 -3.40 13.97 -16.06
CA HIS A 116 -3.70 14.90 -17.16
C HIS A 116 -3.09 16.30 -16.99
N ASN A 117 -2.72 16.68 -15.76
CA ASN A 117 -2.08 17.97 -15.51
C ASN A 117 -0.66 17.99 -16.06
N ILE A 118 0.01 16.85 -16.07
CA ILE A 118 1.47 16.76 -16.23
C ILE A 118 1.94 15.79 -17.32
N PHE A 119 1.18 14.76 -17.67
CA PHE A 119 1.55 13.76 -18.68
C PHE A 119 0.70 13.87 -19.94
N SER A 120 1.26 13.44 -21.07
CA SER A 120 0.49 13.13 -22.29
C SER A 120 0.41 11.63 -22.59
N LYS A 121 1.31 10.84 -22.00
CA LYS A 121 1.38 9.39 -22.16
C LYS A 121 2.07 8.80 -20.92
N ALA A 122 1.57 7.66 -20.44
CA ALA A 122 2.15 6.92 -19.32
C ALA A 122 2.09 5.42 -19.62
N ILE A 123 3.22 4.78 -19.89
CA ILE A 123 3.25 3.36 -20.27
C ILE A 123 3.87 2.54 -19.15
N GLY A 124 3.03 1.76 -18.49
CA GLY A 124 3.40 0.95 -17.34
C GLY A 124 3.76 -0.49 -17.69
N TYR A 125 5.00 -0.88 -17.43
CA TYR A 125 5.48 -2.24 -17.53
C TYR A 125 5.47 -2.91 -16.16
N THR A 126 5.01 -4.16 -16.09
CA THR A 126 5.12 -4.97 -14.87
C THR A 126 6.19 -6.03 -15.01
N THR A 127 6.79 -6.46 -13.89
CA THR A 127 7.63 -7.66 -13.84
C THR A 127 6.95 -8.76 -13.03
N ASN A 128 7.14 -10.02 -13.42
CA ASN A 128 6.84 -11.17 -12.56
C ASN A 128 7.92 -11.36 -11.47
N PRO A 129 7.65 -12.15 -10.41
CA PRO A 129 8.64 -12.45 -9.40
C PRO A 129 9.96 -12.99 -9.99
N GLY A 130 11.08 -12.40 -9.58
CA GLY A 130 12.42 -12.77 -10.07
C GLY A 130 12.86 -12.09 -11.37
N ASN A 131 11.96 -11.37 -12.05
CA ASN A 131 12.28 -10.63 -13.27
C ASN A 131 12.79 -9.20 -13.02
N SER A 132 12.87 -8.76 -11.77
CA SER A 132 13.50 -7.49 -11.37
C SER A 132 14.62 -7.81 -10.37
N LYS A 133 15.86 -7.41 -10.69
CA LYS A 133 17.02 -7.74 -9.85
C LYS A 133 18.11 -6.66 -9.91
N THR A 134 18.52 -6.18 -8.74
CA THR A 134 19.79 -5.46 -8.57
C THR A 134 20.92 -6.47 -8.43
N TYR A 135 21.87 -6.46 -9.36
CA TYR A 135 23.02 -7.38 -9.38
C TYR A 135 24.22 -6.85 -8.60
N VAL A 136 24.44 -5.54 -8.66
CA VAL A 136 25.46 -4.81 -7.90
C VAL A 136 24.96 -3.41 -7.62
N ASP A 137 25.23 -2.87 -6.45
CA ASP A 137 24.95 -1.48 -6.11
C ASP A 137 25.99 -0.92 -5.15
N GLY A 138 26.92 -0.11 -5.66
CA GLY A 138 27.91 0.60 -4.87
C GLY A 138 27.45 1.99 -4.41
N ILE A 139 26.20 2.39 -4.62
CA ILE A 139 25.67 3.70 -4.23
C ILE A 139 25.22 3.65 -2.75
N PRO A 140 25.87 4.41 -1.84
CA PRO A 140 25.58 4.28 -0.41
C PRO A 140 24.14 4.62 0.00
N SER A 141 23.54 5.65 -0.60
CA SER A 141 22.15 6.05 -0.34
C SER A 141 21.19 5.28 -1.24
N GLY A 142 20.10 4.77 -0.68
CA GLY A 142 19.03 4.09 -1.44
C GLY A 142 17.81 4.96 -1.71
N ASP A 143 17.71 6.07 -0.99
CA ASP A 143 16.60 7.02 -0.96
C ASP A 143 17.01 8.45 -1.37
N PRO A 144 17.71 8.65 -2.51
CA PRO A 144 18.16 9.97 -2.92
C PRO A 144 17.00 10.96 -3.14
N ASN A 145 17.30 12.24 -2.93
CA ASN A 145 16.40 13.37 -3.19
C ASN A 145 17.17 14.47 -3.94
N GLY A 146 17.46 14.24 -5.22
CA GLY A 146 18.19 15.15 -6.09
C GLY A 146 19.26 14.47 -6.95
N THR A 147 20.36 15.19 -7.21
CA THR A 147 21.49 14.70 -8.01
C THR A 147 22.43 13.85 -7.17
N LEU A 148 22.86 12.71 -7.71
CA LEU A 148 23.83 11.81 -7.06
C LEU A 148 25.30 12.11 -7.39
N GLY A 149 25.57 12.97 -8.37
CA GLY A 149 26.93 13.31 -8.81
C GLY A 149 27.66 12.15 -9.53
N ILE A 150 26.90 11.18 -10.06
CA ILE A 150 27.38 10.03 -10.82
C ILE A 150 26.74 10.02 -12.20
N LEU A 151 27.28 9.23 -13.14
CA LEU A 151 26.56 8.96 -14.38
C LEU A 151 25.66 7.76 -14.16
N LYS A 152 24.37 7.92 -14.43
CA LYS A 152 23.41 6.83 -14.41
C LYS A 152 22.56 6.90 -15.67
N PHE A 153 22.29 5.73 -16.25
CA PHE A 153 21.46 5.58 -17.44
C PHE A 153 20.35 4.58 -17.16
N HIS A 154 19.18 4.86 -17.70
CA HIS A 154 18.08 3.90 -17.85
C HIS A 154 18.05 3.47 -19.30
N VAL A 155 18.35 2.20 -19.55
CA VAL A 155 18.53 1.68 -20.89
C VAL A 155 17.36 0.79 -21.25
N MET A 156 16.56 1.23 -22.23
CA MET A 156 15.43 0.47 -22.73
C MET A 156 15.89 -0.53 -23.79
N VAL A 157 15.43 -1.77 -23.71
CA VAL A 157 15.87 -2.87 -24.58
C VAL A 157 14.68 -3.48 -25.28
N LYS A 158 14.78 -3.59 -26.62
CA LYS A 158 13.83 -4.35 -27.43
C LYS A 158 14.48 -5.60 -28.00
N LYS A 159 13.82 -6.72 -27.79
CA LYS A 159 14.20 -8.05 -28.25
C LYS A 159 14.17 -8.12 -29.78
N SER A 160 15.08 -8.90 -30.36
CA SER A 160 15.02 -9.32 -31.76
C SER A 160 13.77 -10.16 -32.05
N ASP A 161 13.14 -9.94 -33.20
CA ASP A 161 11.97 -10.73 -33.61
C ASP A 161 12.34 -12.19 -33.90
N ALA A 162 13.62 -12.48 -34.11
CA ALA A 162 14.14 -13.80 -34.44
C ALA A 162 14.32 -14.75 -33.24
N VAL A 163 14.12 -14.28 -32.00
CA VAL A 163 14.32 -15.09 -30.78
C VAL A 163 13.07 -15.13 -29.92
N SER A 164 12.93 -16.21 -29.15
CA SER A 164 11.87 -16.33 -28.14
C SER A 164 12.12 -15.38 -26.97
N VAL A 165 11.05 -15.01 -26.24
CA VAL A 165 11.18 -14.24 -24.98
C VAL A 165 12.06 -14.99 -23.97
N ALA A 166 11.94 -16.31 -23.88
CA ALA A 166 12.74 -17.13 -22.97
C ALA A 166 14.24 -17.08 -23.29
N ASP A 167 14.62 -17.18 -24.57
CA ASP A 167 16.03 -17.10 -24.97
C ASP A 167 16.61 -15.71 -24.79
N PHE A 168 15.81 -14.66 -25.03
CA PHE A 168 16.19 -13.28 -24.74
C PHE A 168 16.42 -13.06 -23.25
N ARG A 169 15.47 -13.47 -22.40
CA ARG A 169 15.59 -13.36 -20.94
C ARG A 169 16.83 -14.12 -20.45
N ARG A 170 17.08 -15.33 -20.95
CA ARG A 170 18.28 -16.11 -20.64
C ARG A 170 19.56 -15.39 -21.04
N TYR A 171 19.61 -14.78 -22.24
CA TYR A 171 20.75 -13.97 -22.65
C TYR A 171 21.00 -12.80 -21.68
N MET A 172 19.94 -12.08 -21.30
CA MET A 172 20.04 -10.97 -20.36
C MET A 172 20.54 -11.40 -18.97
N THR A 173 20.06 -12.54 -18.45
CA THR A 173 20.36 -13.00 -17.08
C THR A 173 21.63 -13.83 -16.94
N ASP A 174 21.98 -14.62 -17.96
CA ASP A 174 23.04 -15.63 -17.88
C ASP A 174 24.31 -15.19 -18.62
N THR A 175 24.21 -14.21 -19.52
CA THR A 175 25.35 -13.68 -20.28
C THR A 175 25.58 -12.20 -20.01
N PHE A 176 24.60 -11.35 -20.33
CA PHE A 176 24.79 -9.89 -20.26
C PHE A 176 25.04 -9.42 -18.82
N ALA A 177 24.08 -9.59 -17.91
CA ALA A 177 24.21 -9.06 -16.55
C ALA A 177 25.41 -9.64 -15.78
N PRO A 178 25.69 -10.97 -15.81
CA PRO A 178 26.86 -11.53 -15.15
C PRO A 178 28.18 -10.99 -15.69
N ALA A 179 28.30 -10.75 -17.00
CA ALA A 179 29.50 -10.18 -17.57
C ALA A 179 29.69 -8.71 -17.17
N VAL A 180 28.62 -7.91 -17.20
CA VAL A 180 28.66 -6.48 -16.82
C VAL A 180 29.16 -6.31 -15.38
N VAL A 181 28.65 -7.09 -14.42
CA VAL A 181 29.00 -6.94 -13.00
C VAL A 181 30.38 -7.48 -12.61
N GLN A 182 31.12 -8.11 -13.53
CA GLN A 182 32.53 -8.42 -13.28
C GLN A 182 33.44 -7.19 -13.39
N SER A 183 32.96 -6.10 -13.99
CA SER A 183 33.75 -4.88 -14.13
C SER A 183 33.67 -4.02 -12.87
N ASP A 184 34.81 -3.75 -12.25
CA ASP A 184 34.92 -2.82 -11.11
C ASP A 184 34.50 -1.38 -11.47
N SER A 185 34.45 -1.03 -12.76
CA SER A 185 34.02 0.29 -13.23
C SER A 185 32.50 0.49 -13.13
N VAL A 186 31.73 -0.59 -13.16
CA VAL A 186 30.26 -0.53 -12.99
C VAL A 186 29.94 -0.31 -11.51
N LEU A 187 29.24 0.77 -11.20
CA LEU A 187 28.81 1.12 -9.86
C LEU A 187 27.47 0.47 -9.49
N LYS A 188 26.52 0.44 -10.42
CA LYS A 188 25.21 -0.19 -10.22
C LYS A 188 24.80 -0.90 -11.50
N LEU A 189 24.18 -2.08 -11.35
CA LEU A 189 23.41 -2.72 -12.40
C LEU A 189 22.11 -3.26 -11.80
N ARG A 190 20.97 -2.80 -12.32
CA ARG A 190 19.65 -3.32 -12.00
C ARG A 190 18.93 -3.67 -13.30
N LEU A 191 18.40 -4.89 -13.40
CA LEU A 191 17.78 -5.41 -14.61
C LEU A 191 16.29 -5.68 -14.35
N HIS A 192 15.45 -5.23 -15.27
CA HIS A 192 14.02 -5.48 -15.33
C HIS A 192 13.68 -6.22 -16.62
N LEU A 193 13.09 -7.40 -16.51
CA LEU A 193 12.53 -8.15 -17.63
C LEU A 193 11.02 -7.93 -17.61
N PHE A 194 10.50 -7.25 -18.62
CA PHE A 194 9.11 -6.84 -18.62
C PHE A 194 8.19 -7.96 -19.09
N GLU A 195 6.98 -7.97 -18.53
CA GLU A 195 5.82 -8.61 -19.15
C GLU A 195 5.21 -7.66 -20.19
N GLU A 196 4.35 -8.19 -21.05
CA GLU A 196 3.63 -7.40 -22.06
C GLU A 196 2.79 -6.30 -21.39
N VAL A 197 2.71 -5.13 -22.03
CA VAL A 197 1.92 -4.01 -21.51
C VAL A 197 0.43 -4.39 -21.47
N ASP A 198 -0.20 -4.19 -20.32
CA ASP A 198 -1.64 -4.29 -20.17
C ASP A 198 -2.34 -3.09 -20.81
N ASN A 199 -2.69 -3.24 -22.08
CA ASN A 199 -3.42 -2.26 -22.88
C ASN A 199 -4.93 -2.21 -22.58
N SER A 200 -5.43 -2.92 -21.55
CA SER A 200 -6.85 -2.85 -21.15
C SER A 200 -7.18 -1.65 -20.27
N ARG A 201 -6.16 -0.92 -19.82
CA ARG A 201 -6.33 0.27 -18.98
C ARG A 201 -7.03 1.39 -19.76
N PRO A 202 -8.08 1.99 -19.20
CA PRO A 202 -8.73 3.12 -19.84
C PRO A 202 -7.76 4.31 -19.91
N ASP A 203 -7.84 5.08 -20.99
CA ASP A 203 -7.17 6.37 -21.06
C ASP A 203 -7.73 7.29 -19.96
N ALA A 204 -6.84 8.00 -19.25
CA ALA A 204 -7.26 9.14 -18.45
C ALA A 204 -7.46 10.35 -19.39
N ALA A 205 -8.14 11.39 -18.93
CA ALA A 205 -8.51 12.54 -19.77
C ALA A 205 -7.29 13.19 -20.44
N GLY A 206 -6.98 12.84 -21.69
CA GLY A 206 -5.82 13.37 -22.43
C GLY A 206 -4.47 12.70 -22.13
N VAL A 207 -4.46 11.57 -21.41
CA VAL A 207 -3.26 10.76 -21.15
C VAL A 207 -3.43 9.38 -21.76
N SER A 208 -2.55 9.02 -22.68
CA SER A 208 -2.59 7.70 -23.31
C SER A 208 -1.90 6.65 -22.44
N HIS A 209 -2.60 5.53 -22.20
CA HIS A 209 -2.07 4.36 -21.49
C HIS A 209 -1.78 3.17 -22.43
N TYR A 210 -1.89 3.41 -23.74
CA TYR A 210 -1.76 2.39 -24.77
C TYR A 210 -0.38 2.42 -25.44
N GLU A 211 0.24 1.26 -25.58
CA GLU A 211 1.44 1.07 -26.39
C GLU A 211 1.30 -0.15 -27.31
N PRO A 212 1.36 0.03 -28.64
CA PRO A 212 1.28 -1.09 -29.55
C PRO A 212 2.55 -1.96 -29.46
N LEU A 213 2.41 -3.26 -29.75
CA LEU A 213 3.44 -4.28 -29.51
C LEU A 213 4.80 -3.96 -30.18
N GLU A 214 4.77 -3.35 -31.37
CA GLU A 214 5.96 -2.92 -32.10
C GLU A 214 6.75 -1.80 -31.38
N LYS A 215 6.11 -1.05 -30.48
CA LYS A 215 6.75 0.00 -29.67
C LYS A 215 7.12 -0.44 -28.26
N GLN A 216 6.52 -1.52 -27.75
CA GLN A 216 6.82 -2.01 -26.40
C GLN A 216 8.29 -2.46 -26.23
N TYR A 217 8.84 -2.23 -25.04
CA TYR A 217 10.17 -2.74 -24.66
C TYR A 217 10.03 -4.09 -23.94
N ASP A 218 11.04 -4.95 -24.09
CA ASP A 218 11.06 -6.29 -23.47
C ASP A 218 11.85 -6.29 -22.15
N ALA A 219 12.71 -5.30 -21.94
CA ALA A 219 13.47 -5.11 -20.72
C ALA A 219 13.92 -3.65 -20.56
N ALA A 220 14.31 -3.30 -19.35
CA ALA A 220 15.13 -2.13 -19.06
C ALA A 220 16.25 -2.50 -18.09
N PHE A 221 17.34 -1.74 -18.11
CA PHE A 221 18.32 -1.83 -17.03
C PHE A 221 18.82 -0.45 -16.62
N GLU A 222 19.03 -0.29 -15.32
CA GLU A 222 19.80 0.81 -14.78
C GLU A 222 21.28 0.43 -14.80
N ILE A 223 22.14 1.32 -15.28
CA ILE A 223 23.59 1.19 -15.14
C ILE A 223 24.17 2.51 -14.64
N ALA A 224 25.11 2.43 -13.69
CA ALA A 224 25.79 3.62 -13.18
C ALA A 224 27.30 3.49 -13.18
N PHE A 225 27.98 4.61 -13.34
CA PHE A 225 29.44 4.76 -13.30
C PHE A 225 29.80 5.95 -12.41
N ALA A 226 30.93 5.86 -11.72
CA ALA A 226 31.35 6.94 -10.81
C ALA A 226 31.68 8.25 -11.56
N ASN A 227 32.14 8.16 -12.81
CA ASN A 227 32.54 9.29 -13.65
C ASN A 227 32.69 8.81 -15.12
N PRO A 228 32.90 9.72 -16.11
CA PRO A 228 32.99 9.33 -17.52
C PRO A 228 34.18 8.42 -17.85
N LEU A 229 35.27 8.52 -17.09
CA LEU A 229 36.45 7.67 -17.30
C LEU A 229 36.18 6.21 -16.96
N GLU A 230 35.43 5.95 -15.88
CA GLU A 230 34.98 4.59 -15.52
C GLU A 230 34.03 4.02 -16.58
N MET A 231 33.14 4.84 -17.13
CA MET A 231 32.25 4.43 -18.22
C MET A 231 33.03 3.99 -19.47
N GLU A 232 33.98 4.81 -19.93
CA GLU A 232 34.82 4.48 -21.10
C GLU A 232 35.75 3.30 -20.83
N THR A 233 36.22 3.16 -19.59
CA THR A 233 37.02 2.01 -19.17
C THR A 233 36.21 0.73 -19.25
N PHE A 234 34.95 0.74 -18.80
CA PHE A 234 34.03 -0.38 -18.97
C PHE A 234 33.81 -0.70 -20.45
N PHE A 235 33.48 0.29 -21.29
CA PHE A 235 33.24 0.06 -22.72
C PHE A 235 34.47 -0.49 -23.48
N SER A 236 35.67 -0.18 -23.00
CA SER A 236 36.93 -0.69 -23.55
C SER A 236 37.37 -2.04 -22.94
N SER A 237 36.59 -2.59 -22.01
CA SER A 237 36.99 -3.75 -21.19
C SER A 237 36.65 -5.09 -21.85
N LYS A 238 37.27 -6.17 -21.35
CA LYS A 238 36.97 -7.53 -21.79
C LYS A 238 35.57 -7.95 -21.37
N GLU A 239 35.12 -7.48 -20.21
CA GLU A 239 33.80 -7.72 -19.65
C GLU A 239 32.71 -7.17 -20.58
N TYR A 240 32.90 -5.97 -21.15
CA TYR A 240 31.95 -5.43 -22.13
C TYR A 240 31.94 -6.23 -23.44
N VAL A 241 33.10 -6.70 -23.92
CA VAL A 241 33.18 -7.59 -25.09
C VAL A 241 32.40 -8.89 -24.85
N VAL A 242 32.50 -9.47 -23.65
CA VAL A 242 31.73 -10.67 -23.27
C VAL A 242 30.25 -10.35 -23.15
N ALA A 243 29.89 -9.26 -22.48
CA ALA A 243 28.49 -8.84 -22.29
C ALA A 243 27.77 -8.62 -23.64
N THR A 244 28.49 -8.07 -24.62
CA THR A 244 27.95 -7.77 -25.94
C THR A 244 28.18 -8.88 -26.98
N GLN A 245 28.71 -10.03 -26.56
CA GLN A 245 28.92 -11.17 -27.44
C GLN A 245 27.58 -11.67 -27.99
N ASN A 246 27.47 -11.76 -29.32
CA ASN A 246 26.25 -12.15 -30.04
C ASN A 246 25.02 -11.27 -29.74
N GLN A 247 25.20 -10.05 -29.24
CA GLN A 247 24.08 -9.19 -28.81
C GLN A 247 23.05 -8.95 -29.93
N THR A 248 23.51 -8.84 -31.18
CA THR A 248 22.66 -8.65 -32.39
C THR A 248 21.69 -9.81 -32.66
N LYS A 249 21.97 -11.00 -32.13
CA LYS A 249 21.05 -12.14 -32.22
C LYS A 249 19.81 -11.91 -31.35
N TYR A 250 19.98 -11.28 -30.19
CA TYR A 250 18.96 -11.21 -29.14
C TYR A 250 18.29 -9.84 -29.02
N ILE A 251 18.99 -8.76 -29.37
CA ILE A 251 18.54 -7.38 -29.22
C ILE A 251 18.52 -6.72 -30.59
N LYS A 252 17.42 -6.02 -30.89
CA LYS A 252 17.31 -5.18 -32.10
C LYS A 252 17.39 -3.69 -31.81
N ARG A 253 17.08 -3.26 -30.57
CA ARG A 253 17.11 -1.85 -30.17
C ARG A 253 17.57 -1.71 -28.71
N LEU A 254 18.45 -0.74 -28.46
CA LEU A 254 19.00 -0.42 -27.15
C LEU A 254 19.09 1.09 -27.00
N LEU A 255 18.25 1.68 -26.16
CA LEU A 255 18.10 3.14 -26.02
C LEU A 255 18.51 3.61 -24.62
N PRO A 256 19.72 4.19 -24.47
CA PRO A 256 20.16 4.75 -23.21
C PRO A 256 19.59 6.16 -22.98
N PHE A 257 18.94 6.37 -21.83
CA PHE A 257 18.45 7.67 -21.37
C PHE A 257 19.26 8.12 -20.14
N PRO A 258 20.00 9.23 -20.20
CA PRO A 258 20.75 9.74 -19.05
C PRO A 258 19.81 10.20 -17.92
N GLU A 259 20.11 9.80 -16.68
CA GLU A 259 19.42 10.31 -15.49
C GLU A 259 19.98 11.68 -15.10
N ARG A 260 19.10 12.67 -14.88
CA ARG A 260 19.46 13.99 -14.36
C ARG A 260 19.38 14.05 -12.85
N THR A 261 18.24 13.62 -12.31
CA THR A 261 17.90 13.66 -10.89
C THR A 261 17.00 12.48 -10.54
N VAL A 262 17.06 12.06 -9.28
CA VAL A 262 16.21 11.01 -8.74
C VAL A 262 15.59 11.47 -7.43
N TYR A 263 14.31 11.15 -7.22
CA TYR A 263 13.59 11.44 -5.99
C TYR A 263 12.90 10.19 -5.47
N THR A 264 13.23 9.79 -4.25
CA THR A 264 12.61 8.63 -3.59
C THR A 264 11.52 9.09 -2.65
N PHE A 265 10.31 8.55 -2.83
CA PHE A 265 9.14 8.92 -2.03
C PHE A 265 8.71 7.82 -1.06
N VAL A 266 8.96 6.55 -1.40
CA VAL A 266 8.77 5.40 -0.52
C VAL A 266 10.05 4.58 -0.53
N TYR A 267 10.50 4.16 0.65
CA TYR A 267 11.67 3.31 0.81
C TYR A 267 11.51 2.42 2.04
N ASP A 268 11.82 1.14 1.93
CA ASP A 268 11.64 0.14 2.99
C ASP A 268 10.21 0.12 3.57
N GLY A 269 9.21 0.19 2.67
CA GLY A 269 7.79 0.20 3.02
C GLY A 269 7.30 1.46 3.75
N LYS A 270 8.11 2.53 3.79
CA LYS A 270 7.80 3.78 4.50
C LYS A 270 7.96 4.99 3.60
N MET A 271 7.10 5.99 3.77
CA MET A 271 7.29 7.27 3.09
C MET A 271 8.57 7.95 3.58
N THR A 272 9.44 8.34 2.64
CA THR A 272 10.59 9.21 2.90
C THR A 272 10.12 10.62 3.30
N LEU A 273 11.04 11.50 3.66
CA LEU A 273 10.69 12.90 3.92
C LEU A 273 10.06 13.57 2.67
N ALA A 274 10.53 13.22 1.47
CA ALA A 274 9.96 13.69 0.21
C ALA A 274 8.54 13.12 -0.02
N GLY A 275 8.32 11.84 0.29
CA GLY A 275 6.99 11.22 0.32
C GLY A 275 6.01 11.96 1.23
N GLN A 276 6.47 12.34 2.41
CA GLN A 276 5.64 13.02 3.40
C GLN A 276 5.30 14.45 2.98
N ARG A 277 6.25 15.21 2.42
CA ARG A 277 6.17 16.67 2.34
C ARG A 277 6.45 17.33 0.99
N SER A 278 6.80 16.59 -0.06
CA SER A 278 7.44 17.03 -1.32
C SER A 278 8.97 17.01 -1.28
N SER A 279 9.59 16.85 -2.46
CA SER A 279 11.03 16.82 -2.63
C SER A 279 11.69 18.14 -2.22
N THR A 280 11.14 19.27 -2.67
CA THR A 280 11.68 20.60 -2.39
C THR A 280 11.60 20.93 -0.89
N VAL A 281 10.50 20.57 -0.20
CA VAL A 281 10.39 20.78 1.25
C VAL A 281 11.35 19.85 2.02
N ALA A 282 11.53 18.62 1.57
CA ALA A 282 12.50 17.70 2.17
C ALA A 282 13.93 18.24 2.08
N GLU A 283 14.29 18.81 0.93
CA GLU A 283 15.58 19.47 0.71
C GLU A 283 15.77 20.67 1.64
N LEU A 284 14.77 21.55 1.78
CA LEU A 284 14.84 22.69 2.70
C LEU A 284 15.10 22.26 4.15
N ILE A 285 14.42 21.22 4.61
CA ILE A 285 14.59 20.67 5.97
C ILE A 285 16.01 20.11 6.15
N ALA A 286 16.51 19.35 5.17
CA ALA A 286 17.84 18.77 5.21
C ALA A 286 18.94 19.84 5.19
N ASN A 287 18.84 20.81 4.29
CA ASN A 287 19.86 21.84 4.08
C ASN A 287 20.04 22.78 5.28
N ILE A 288 18.96 23.11 5.99
CA ILE A 288 19.04 23.93 7.21
C ILE A 288 19.25 23.10 8.48
N GLY A 289 19.11 21.77 8.41
CA GLY A 289 19.20 20.87 9.57
C GLY A 289 18.02 20.99 10.54
N ALA A 290 16.80 21.21 10.05
CA ALA A 290 15.60 21.43 10.87
C ALA A 290 15.07 20.14 11.52
N THR A 291 15.82 19.57 12.48
CA THR A 291 15.46 18.33 13.18
C THR A 291 14.11 18.38 13.90
N ASN A 292 13.64 19.56 14.29
CA ASN A 292 12.30 19.75 14.84
C ASN A 292 11.18 19.38 13.85
N GLN A 293 11.41 19.50 12.54
CA GLN A 293 10.44 19.10 11.51
C GLN A 293 10.31 17.59 11.35
N LEU A 294 11.25 16.82 11.93
CA LEU A 294 11.25 15.35 11.91
C LEU A 294 10.58 14.74 13.15
N LYS A 295 10.17 15.58 14.11
CA LYS A 295 9.50 15.11 15.33
C LYS A 295 8.11 14.58 15.01
N GLU A 296 7.72 13.53 15.73
CA GLU A 296 6.45 12.84 15.54
C GLU A 296 5.23 13.77 15.71
N ASP A 297 5.29 14.73 16.63
CA ASP A 297 4.21 15.70 16.83
C ASP A 297 3.99 16.61 15.61
N VAL A 298 5.06 17.08 14.96
CA VAL A 298 4.97 17.86 13.72
C VAL A 298 4.54 16.96 12.55
N THR A 299 5.11 15.76 12.42
CA THR A 299 4.77 14.85 11.31
C THR A 299 3.31 14.39 11.39
N CYS A 300 2.82 14.03 12.57
CA CYS A 300 1.41 13.65 12.78
C CYS A 300 0.46 14.83 12.56
N LEU A 301 0.85 16.05 12.96
CA LEU A 301 0.08 17.25 12.65
C LEU A 301 -0.03 17.47 11.14
N MET A 302 1.08 17.35 10.41
CA MET A 302 1.12 17.61 8.96
C MET A 302 0.42 16.52 8.13
N LEU A 303 0.54 15.25 8.53
CA LEU A 303 0.01 14.12 7.75
C LEU A 303 -1.41 13.72 8.17
N GLU A 304 -1.74 13.84 9.45
CA GLU A 304 -3.00 13.34 10.01
C GLU A 304 -3.88 14.44 10.62
N GLN A 305 -3.43 15.71 10.61
CA GLN A 305 -4.09 16.83 11.28
C GLN A 305 -4.32 16.58 12.78
N LYS A 306 -3.43 15.82 13.42
CA LYS A 306 -3.49 15.49 14.85
C LYS A 306 -2.36 16.15 15.61
N LEU A 307 -2.70 17.04 16.54
CA LEU A 307 -1.73 17.64 17.44
C LEU A 307 -1.40 16.66 18.59
N ILE A 308 -0.19 16.11 18.58
CA ILE A 308 0.33 15.34 19.71
C ILE A 308 0.91 16.32 20.72
N LYS A 309 0.30 16.42 21.92
CA LYS A 309 0.86 17.24 23.00
C LYS A 309 2.05 16.50 23.61
N THR A 310 3.26 16.92 23.27
CA THR A 310 4.46 16.55 24.02
C THR A 310 4.45 17.31 25.35
N HIS A 311 4.29 16.60 26.47
CA HIS A 311 4.49 17.19 27.80
C HIS A 311 5.98 17.53 27.96
N SER A 312 6.37 18.74 27.57
CA SER A 312 7.65 19.31 27.96
C SER A 312 7.54 19.70 29.44
N ASN A 313 8.08 18.85 30.32
CA ASN A 313 8.37 19.31 31.68
C ASN A 313 9.39 20.44 31.57
N GLY A 314 8.93 21.64 31.88
CA GLY A 314 9.73 22.85 31.94
C GLY A 314 10.97 22.64 32.81
N SER A 315 12.08 23.16 32.31
CA SER A 315 13.38 23.15 32.96
C SER A 315 13.31 23.80 34.34
N SER A 316 13.50 23.02 35.40
CA SER A 316 13.97 23.51 36.69
C SER A 316 15.41 23.06 36.88
N ASN A 317 16.31 24.04 37.00
CA ASN A 317 17.71 23.88 37.40
C ASN A 317 17.84 22.93 38.61
N GLY A 318 18.70 21.92 38.47
CA GLY A 318 19.09 21.04 39.58
C GLY A 318 20.25 20.15 39.16
N LEU A 319 21.47 20.58 39.51
CA LEU A 319 22.67 19.76 39.48
C LEU A 319 22.44 18.51 40.34
N GLY A 320 22.57 17.32 39.75
CA GLY A 320 22.48 16.06 40.47
C GLY A 320 22.99 14.90 39.63
N ASN A 321 24.26 14.55 39.82
CA ASN A 321 24.84 13.29 39.35
C ASN A 321 24.05 12.10 39.92
N GLY A 322 23.44 11.30 39.04
CA GLY A 322 22.80 10.06 39.40
C GLY A 322 22.53 9.22 38.17
N ALA A 323 23.23 8.10 38.04
CA ALA A 323 23.03 7.12 36.97
C ALA A 323 21.56 6.66 36.94
N GLN A 324 20.81 7.12 35.94
CA GLN A 324 19.46 6.63 35.67
C GLN A 324 19.55 5.39 34.77
N LYS A 325 19.31 4.23 35.37
CA LYS A 325 18.80 3.06 34.66
C LYS A 325 17.56 3.47 33.89
N THR A 326 17.63 3.41 32.57
CA THR A 326 16.48 3.49 31.67
C THR A 326 15.58 2.27 31.89
N THR A 327 14.68 2.34 32.86
CA THR A 327 13.46 1.53 32.82
C THR A 327 12.59 2.06 31.70
N SER A 328 12.62 1.36 30.57
CA SER A 328 11.63 1.42 29.51
C SER A 328 10.23 1.27 30.14
N THR A 329 9.55 2.38 30.37
CA THR A 329 8.11 2.36 30.57
C THR A 329 7.50 2.12 29.20
N LEU A 330 7.07 0.88 28.96
CA LEU A 330 6.20 0.48 27.87
C LEU A 330 4.99 1.43 27.84
N THR A 331 5.04 2.45 26.99
CA THR A 331 3.84 3.21 26.61
C THR A 331 2.93 2.23 25.89
N HIS A 332 1.79 1.88 26.51
CA HIS A 332 0.78 1.04 25.89
C HIS A 332 0.42 1.60 24.50
N LYS A 333 0.92 0.94 23.46
CA LYS A 333 0.59 1.22 22.05
C LYS A 333 -0.93 1.10 21.93
N ARG A 334 -1.61 2.15 21.44
CA ARG A 334 -3.05 2.10 21.22
C ARG A 334 -3.36 0.99 20.21
N THR A 335 -4.30 0.11 20.54
CA THR A 335 -4.70 -1.00 19.68
C THR A 335 -5.80 -0.54 18.72
N ASN A 336 -5.57 -0.66 17.41
CA ASN A 336 -6.65 -0.60 16.43
C ASN A 336 -7.28 -1.99 16.32
N TYR A 337 -8.50 -2.14 16.82
CA TYR A 337 -9.24 -3.40 16.82
C TYR A 337 -9.80 -3.81 15.45
N TYR A 338 -9.79 -2.91 14.47
CA TYR A 338 -10.35 -3.10 13.12
C TYR A 338 -9.30 -3.30 12.02
N LYS A 339 -8.00 -3.26 12.35
CA LYS A 339 -6.90 -3.28 11.36
C LYS A 339 -6.94 -4.47 10.37
N ASP A 340 -7.51 -5.59 10.78
CA ASP A 340 -7.57 -6.84 10.01
C ASP A 340 -9.03 -7.21 9.65
N LEU A 341 -9.98 -6.26 9.72
CA LEU A 341 -11.40 -6.46 9.45
C LEU A 341 -11.82 -5.74 8.17
N ALA A 342 -12.87 -6.24 7.51
CA ALA A 342 -13.31 -5.74 6.20
C ALA A 342 -13.90 -4.32 6.23
N ALA A 343 -14.35 -3.83 7.38
CA ALA A 343 -14.85 -2.47 7.55
C ALA A 343 -14.73 -2.02 9.02
N ASP A 344 -14.50 -0.72 9.23
CA ASP A 344 -14.29 -0.11 10.55
C ASP A 344 -15.60 0.51 11.08
N TYR A 345 -16.10 -0.05 12.19
CA TYR A 345 -17.31 0.42 12.88
C TYR A 345 -17.01 1.12 14.21
N SER A 346 -15.74 1.47 14.48
CA SER A 346 -15.30 2.08 15.73
C SER A 346 -15.86 3.48 15.98
N ARG A 347 -16.29 4.17 14.92
CA ARG A 347 -16.92 5.51 14.96
C ARG A 347 -17.85 5.74 13.75
N PRO A 348 -18.67 6.80 13.75
CA PRO A 348 -19.57 7.11 12.64
C PRO A 348 -18.82 7.43 11.34
N GLY A 349 -19.46 7.18 10.19
CA GLY A 349 -19.03 7.70 8.88
C GLY A 349 -17.83 7.02 8.21
N LEU A 350 -17.35 5.88 8.72
CA LEU A 350 -16.19 5.17 8.14
C LEU A 350 -16.54 4.14 7.05
N VAL A 351 -17.82 3.83 6.86
CA VAL A 351 -18.28 2.80 5.93
C VAL A 351 -19.05 3.47 4.79
N THR A 352 -18.66 3.19 3.55
CA THR A 352 -19.31 3.76 2.37
C THR A 352 -20.61 3.02 2.05
N PRO A 353 -21.59 3.64 1.35
CA PRO A 353 -22.84 2.98 0.97
C PRO A 353 -22.65 1.70 0.16
N TYR A 354 -21.61 1.64 -0.68
CA TYR A 354 -21.27 0.44 -1.45
C TYR A 354 -20.81 -0.71 -0.54
N VAL A 355 -19.94 -0.43 0.42
CA VAL A 355 -19.45 -1.45 1.38
C VAL A 355 -20.60 -1.91 2.28
N ALA A 356 -21.43 -0.98 2.76
CA ALA A 356 -22.63 -1.28 3.54
C ALA A 356 -23.55 -2.28 2.83
N LYS A 357 -23.85 -2.05 1.54
CA LYS A 357 -24.67 -2.96 0.75
C LYS A 357 -24.07 -4.37 0.68
N LYS A 358 -22.78 -4.47 0.38
CA LYS A 358 -22.07 -5.76 0.29
C LYS A 358 -22.10 -6.51 1.62
N LEU A 359 -21.93 -5.81 2.75
CA LEU A 359 -21.93 -6.42 4.07
C LEU A 359 -23.29 -7.02 4.44
N ILE A 360 -24.40 -6.44 3.97
CA ILE A 360 -25.73 -7.03 4.12
C ILE A 360 -25.88 -8.30 3.28
N GLU A 361 -25.42 -8.29 2.02
CA GLU A 361 -25.42 -9.48 1.15
C GLU A 361 -24.58 -10.63 1.78
N ASP A 362 -23.43 -10.28 2.36
CA ASP A 362 -22.59 -11.24 3.09
C ASP A 362 -23.26 -11.76 4.36
N ALA A 363 -23.97 -10.90 5.11
CA ALA A 363 -24.71 -11.31 6.30
C ALA A 363 -25.78 -12.36 5.99
N GLU A 364 -26.57 -12.13 4.94
CA GLU A 364 -27.62 -13.05 4.48
C GLU A 364 -27.02 -14.41 4.08
N ARG A 365 -25.88 -14.39 3.39
CA ARG A 365 -25.13 -15.60 3.04
C ARG A 365 -24.62 -16.34 4.27
N PHE A 366 -24.05 -15.65 5.26
CA PHE A 366 -23.53 -16.29 6.48
C PHE A 366 -24.66 -16.90 7.33
N VAL A 367 -25.78 -16.21 7.47
CA VAL A 367 -26.97 -16.74 8.16
C VAL A 367 -27.47 -18.03 7.48
N ALA A 368 -27.47 -18.08 6.15
CA ALA A 368 -27.90 -19.26 5.39
C ALA A 368 -26.98 -20.49 5.56
N MET A 369 -25.74 -20.31 6.03
CA MET A 369 -24.79 -21.40 6.28
C MET A 369 -24.99 -22.09 7.64
N LYS A 370 -25.84 -21.53 8.53
CA LYS A 370 -26.05 -22.06 9.87
C LYS A 370 -26.69 -23.45 9.84
N GLU A 371 -26.00 -24.43 10.40
CA GLU A 371 -26.48 -25.80 10.52
C GLU A 371 -27.50 -25.94 11.65
N LYS A 372 -28.38 -26.94 11.56
CA LYS A 372 -29.41 -27.20 12.59
C LYS A 372 -28.82 -27.68 13.92
N THR A 373 -27.70 -28.40 13.88
CA THR A 373 -26.95 -28.85 15.06
C THR A 373 -25.67 -28.04 15.18
N LEU A 374 -25.26 -27.73 16.41
CA LEU A 374 -23.99 -27.04 16.65
C LEU A 374 -22.83 -27.93 16.15
N PRO A 375 -22.03 -27.49 15.16
CA PRO A 375 -20.96 -28.32 14.62
C PRO A 375 -19.89 -28.61 15.68
N GLU A 376 -19.27 -29.78 15.60
CA GLU A 376 -18.16 -30.15 16.49
C GLU A 376 -16.85 -29.49 16.05
N ILE A 377 -16.04 -29.07 17.03
CA ILE A 377 -14.67 -28.61 16.77
C ILE A 377 -13.79 -29.84 16.57
N ASN A 378 -13.20 -29.96 15.40
CA ASN A 378 -12.34 -31.08 15.03
C ASN A 378 -11.26 -30.64 14.03
N SER A 379 -10.53 -31.59 13.44
CA SER A 379 -9.47 -31.30 12.48
C SER A 379 -9.94 -30.59 11.20
N TYR A 380 -11.23 -30.65 10.87
CA TYR A 380 -11.84 -30.03 9.69
C TYR A 380 -12.64 -28.76 10.00
N TYR A 381 -12.85 -28.46 11.28
CA TYR A 381 -13.47 -27.21 11.72
C TYR A 381 -12.80 -26.73 13.01
N THR A 382 -11.70 -26.01 12.83
CA THR A 382 -10.78 -25.66 13.91
C THR A 382 -11.14 -24.33 14.57
N LEU A 383 -10.62 -24.08 15.78
CA LEU A 383 -10.77 -22.78 16.45
C LEU A 383 -10.21 -21.62 15.62
N GLN A 384 -9.14 -21.85 14.86
CA GLN A 384 -8.56 -20.83 14.00
C GLN A 384 -9.50 -20.46 12.84
N GLN A 385 -10.15 -21.46 12.23
CA GLN A 385 -11.16 -21.22 11.21
C GLN A 385 -12.37 -20.50 11.80
N ILE A 386 -12.86 -20.92 12.97
CA ILE A 386 -13.97 -20.27 13.67
C ILE A 386 -13.66 -18.80 13.98
N GLU A 387 -12.45 -18.50 14.48
CA GLU A 387 -12.04 -17.12 14.76
C GLU A 387 -12.01 -16.27 13.48
N GLN A 388 -11.53 -16.84 12.38
CA GLN A 388 -11.52 -16.17 11.08
C GLN A 388 -12.94 -15.89 10.57
N GLU A 389 -13.84 -16.87 10.67
CA GLU A 389 -15.26 -16.71 10.32
C GLU A 389 -15.94 -15.66 11.22
N ASN A 390 -15.57 -15.58 12.51
CA ASN A 390 -16.07 -14.54 13.42
C ASN A 390 -15.55 -13.13 13.03
N LYS A 391 -14.31 -13.01 12.54
CA LYS A 391 -13.77 -11.74 12.01
C LYS A 391 -14.48 -11.29 10.73
N GLU A 392 -14.82 -12.24 9.85
CA GLU A 392 -15.58 -11.96 8.61
C GLU A 392 -17.02 -11.55 8.90
N TRP A 393 -17.66 -12.21 9.87
CA TRP A 393 -19.02 -11.92 10.30
C TRP A 393 -19.16 -10.58 11.03
N TRP A 394 -18.15 -10.16 11.78
CA TRP A 394 -18.31 -8.99 12.67
C TRP A 394 -18.74 -7.69 11.95
N PRO A 395 -18.11 -7.27 10.84
CA PRO A 395 -18.58 -6.11 10.10
C PRO A 395 -20.01 -6.25 9.55
N THR A 396 -20.44 -7.48 9.22
CA THR A 396 -21.80 -7.72 8.71
C THR A 396 -22.84 -7.56 9.81
N HIS A 397 -22.53 -8.03 11.03
CA HIS A 397 -23.37 -7.83 12.21
C HIS A 397 -23.55 -6.34 12.54
N CYS A 398 -22.44 -5.59 12.55
CA CYS A 398 -22.47 -4.15 12.83
C CYS A 398 -23.37 -3.40 11.83
N GLU A 399 -23.29 -3.76 10.55
CA GLU A 399 -24.11 -3.13 9.51
C GLU A 399 -25.58 -3.53 9.59
N ALA A 400 -25.87 -4.81 9.81
CA ALA A 400 -27.24 -5.29 10.01
C ALA A 400 -27.92 -4.56 11.17
N LEU A 401 -27.19 -4.30 12.26
CA LEU A 401 -27.72 -3.54 13.39
C LEU A 401 -27.92 -2.05 13.05
N ARG A 402 -26.96 -1.40 12.38
CA ARG A 402 -27.13 0.00 11.94
C ARG A 402 -28.33 0.19 10.99
N GLN A 403 -28.66 -0.82 10.19
CA GLN A 403 -29.80 -0.79 9.28
C GLN A 403 -31.10 -1.34 9.89
N GLY A 404 -31.12 -1.74 11.16
CA GLY A 404 -32.32 -2.29 11.80
C GLY A 404 -32.82 -3.61 11.18
N ARG A 405 -31.91 -4.39 10.59
CA ARG A 405 -32.20 -5.70 9.97
C ARG A 405 -32.32 -6.80 11.01
N GLY A 406 -33.37 -6.73 11.83
CA GLY A 406 -33.68 -7.71 12.88
C GLY A 406 -33.86 -9.13 12.36
N ASP A 407 -34.24 -9.30 11.10
CA ASP A 407 -34.31 -10.58 10.39
C ASP A 407 -32.95 -11.27 10.28
N ILE A 408 -31.91 -10.51 9.92
CA ILE A 408 -30.52 -11.00 9.86
C ILE A 408 -29.99 -11.25 11.26
N LEU A 409 -30.15 -10.30 12.18
CA LEU A 409 -29.64 -10.39 13.56
C LEU A 409 -30.22 -11.60 14.30
N THR A 410 -31.53 -11.86 14.14
CA THR A 410 -32.17 -13.06 14.70
C THR A 410 -31.60 -14.33 14.08
N GLY A 411 -31.28 -14.29 12.78
CA GLY A 411 -30.66 -15.39 12.04
C GLY A 411 -29.27 -15.80 12.57
N GLU A 412 -28.57 -14.93 13.29
CA GLU A 412 -27.24 -15.21 13.87
C GLU A 412 -27.32 -16.08 15.13
N TYR A 413 -28.47 -16.09 15.81
CA TYR A 413 -28.69 -16.82 17.05
C TYR A 413 -29.10 -18.28 16.82
N ARG A 414 -28.72 -19.16 17.74
CA ARG A 414 -29.24 -20.52 17.77
C ARG A 414 -30.58 -20.62 18.49
N ASP A 415 -31.36 -21.65 18.13
CA ASP A 415 -32.64 -21.95 18.77
C ASP A 415 -32.49 -22.24 20.27
N ASP A 416 -31.33 -22.76 20.68
CA ASP A 416 -30.94 -23.09 22.05
C ASP A 416 -30.02 -22.03 22.70
N LEU A 417 -30.02 -20.79 22.18
CA LEU A 417 -29.27 -19.66 22.74
C LEU A 417 -29.49 -19.53 24.24
N VAL A 418 -28.41 -19.42 25.01
CA VAL A 418 -28.43 -18.91 26.38
C VAL A 418 -28.04 -17.44 26.35
N TYR A 419 -28.86 -16.57 26.92
CA TYR A 419 -28.52 -15.16 27.05
C TYR A 419 -28.58 -14.72 28.52
N LEU A 420 -27.44 -14.26 29.03
CA LEU A 420 -27.27 -13.65 30.34
C LEU A 420 -27.20 -12.12 30.23
N CYS A 421 -28.17 -11.42 30.81
CA CYS A 421 -28.19 -9.96 30.85
C CYS A 421 -28.59 -9.44 32.23
N GLN A 422 -28.60 -8.12 32.42
CA GLN A 422 -28.93 -7.48 33.69
C GLN A 422 -30.35 -7.79 34.19
N ASP A 423 -31.28 -8.10 33.27
CA ASP A 423 -32.67 -8.46 33.60
C ASP A 423 -32.84 -9.94 34.00
N GLY A 424 -31.75 -10.72 33.98
CA GLY A 424 -31.75 -12.15 34.26
C GLY A 424 -31.46 -13.02 33.03
N PRO A 425 -31.29 -14.34 33.23
CA PRO A 425 -31.04 -15.28 32.14
C PRO A 425 -32.32 -15.62 31.39
N TYR A 426 -32.22 -15.83 30.08
CA TYR A 426 -33.28 -16.41 29.25
C TYR A 426 -32.74 -17.37 28.20
N GLN A 427 -33.64 -18.19 27.66
CA GLN A 427 -33.29 -19.31 26.77
C GLN A 427 -34.13 -19.30 25.49
N GLY A 428 -33.43 -19.46 24.36
CA GLY A 428 -34.00 -19.57 23.03
C GLY A 428 -34.54 -18.27 22.43
N LEU A 429 -34.96 -18.35 21.17
CA LEU A 429 -35.36 -17.19 20.37
C LEU A 429 -36.70 -16.59 20.80
N GLU A 430 -37.63 -17.39 21.33
CA GLU A 430 -38.96 -16.90 21.72
C GLU A 430 -38.90 -15.90 22.89
N GLN A 431 -38.05 -16.16 23.90
CA GLN A 431 -37.88 -15.25 25.04
C GLN A 431 -37.07 -13.99 24.67
N GLN A 432 -36.25 -14.09 23.61
CA GLN A 432 -35.41 -12.99 23.10
C GLN A 432 -36.24 -11.93 22.36
N LYS A 433 -37.21 -12.34 21.53
CA LYS A 433 -37.97 -11.48 20.62
C LYS A 433 -38.62 -10.28 21.30
N GLU A 434 -39.30 -10.51 22.42
CA GLU A 434 -40.08 -9.47 23.11
C GLU A 434 -39.19 -8.34 23.65
N ARG A 435 -37.94 -8.65 24.05
CA ARG A 435 -37.04 -7.68 24.69
C ARG A 435 -36.09 -7.00 23.72
N GLU A 436 -35.46 -7.74 22.82
CA GLU A 436 -34.45 -7.15 21.93
C GLU A 436 -35.03 -6.19 20.90
N GLN A 437 -36.30 -6.35 20.50
CA GLN A 437 -36.97 -5.40 19.61
C GLN A 437 -36.96 -3.96 20.15
N HIS A 438 -37.11 -3.78 21.47
CA HIS A 438 -37.10 -2.45 22.08
C HIS A 438 -35.69 -1.88 22.10
N TRP A 439 -34.67 -2.70 22.35
CA TRP A 439 -33.28 -2.26 22.34
C TRP A 439 -32.82 -1.90 20.93
N TRP A 440 -33.10 -2.76 19.94
CA TRP A 440 -32.80 -2.48 18.54
C TRP A 440 -33.47 -1.19 18.07
N ALA A 441 -34.74 -0.98 18.42
CA ALA A 441 -35.46 0.24 18.08
C ALA A 441 -34.84 1.50 18.71
N LEU A 442 -34.27 1.42 19.93
CA LEU A 442 -33.61 2.55 20.59
C LEU A 442 -32.20 2.82 20.04
N ILE A 443 -31.45 1.77 19.70
CA ILE A 443 -30.03 1.89 19.31
C ILE A 443 -29.83 2.09 17.81
N ALA A 444 -30.85 1.78 16.99
CA ALA A 444 -30.87 1.99 15.54
C ALA A 444 -31.90 3.06 15.09
N GLN A 445 -32.38 3.91 16.02
CA GLN A 445 -33.33 4.97 15.68
C GLN A 445 -32.72 6.02 14.75
N PRO A 446 -33.53 6.71 13.92
CA PRO A 446 -33.05 7.79 13.07
C PRO A 446 -32.32 8.89 13.84
N GLY A 447 -31.18 9.35 13.31
CA GLY A 447 -30.35 10.37 13.96
C GLY A 447 -29.47 9.85 15.10
N VAL A 448 -29.38 8.53 15.27
CA VAL A 448 -28.48 7.88 16.23
C VAL A 448 -27.59 6.87 15.51
N THR A 449 -26.27 7.01 15.67
CA THR A 449 -25.29 6.08 15.10
C THR A 449 -24.68 5.18 16.17
N MET A 450 -24.81 3.86 15.98
CA MET A 450 -24.11 2.87 16.80
C MET A 450 -22.64 2.72 16.38
N CYS A 451 -21.76 2.63 17.37
CA CYS A 451 -20.31 2.53 17.23
C CYS A 451 -19.76 1.44 18.14
N TRP A 452 -18.71 0.76 17.70
CA TRP A 452 -18.06 -0.32 18.44
C TRP A 452 -16.56 -0.06 18.57
N PRO A 453 -16.11 0.76 19.54
CA PRO A 453 -14.70 1.14 19.62
C PRO A 453 -13.74 -0.03 19.87
N ILE A 454 -14.24 -1.12 20.44
CA ILE A 454 -13.45 -2.29 20.83
C ILE A 454 -14.15 -3.54 20.30
N VAL A 455 -13.39 -4.39 19.61
CA VAL A 455 -13.76 -5.77 19.30
C VAL A 455 -12.53 -6.66 19.42
N MET A 456 -12.68 -7.83 20.02
CA MET A 456 -11.61 -8.81 20.21
C MET A 456 -12.16 -10.21 19.91
N PHE A 457 -11.31 -11.03 19.29
CA PHE A 457 -11.65 -12.39 18.90
C PHE A 457 -10.66 -13.37 19.53
N HIS A 458 -11.16 -14.48 20.05
CA HIS A 458 -10.34 -15.61 20.46
C HIS A 458 -11.11 -16.92 20.28
N GLY A 459 -10.81 -17.65 19.21
CA GLY A 459 -11.57 -18.84 18.83
C GLY A 459 -13.06 -18.51 18.65
N GLU A 460 -13.93 -19.09 19.49
CA GLU A 460 -15.37 -18.85 19.47
C GLU A 460 -15.78 -17.53 20.15
N VAL A 461 -14.89 -16.93 20.94
CA VAL A 461 -15.21 -15.78 21.78
C VAL A 461 -15.09 -14.50 20.96
N THR A 462 -16.17 -13.71 20.94
CA THR A 462 -16.15 -12.34 20.42
C THR A 462 -16.56 -11.40 21.54
N TYR A 463 -15.61 -10.60 22.03
CA TYR A 463 -15.86 -9.54 23.01
C TYR A 463 -15.91 -8.19 22.31
N PHE A 464 -16.88 -7.35 22.64
CA PHE A 464 -16.94 -6.00 22.10
C PHE A 464 -17.56 -4.99 23.07
N GLU A 465 -17.16 -3.74 22.90
CA GLU A 465 -17.77 -2.60 23.58
C GLU A 465 -18.40 -1.69 22.56
N TRP A 466 -19.58 -1.17 22.89
CA TRP A 466 -20.38 -0.37 21.99
C TRP A 466 -20.93 0.86 22.68
N LYS A 467 -21.25 1.88 21.86
CA LYS A 467 -21.98 3.07 22.26
C LYS A 467 -22.83 3.58 21.11
N CYS A 468 -23.95 4.21 21.43
CA CYS A 468 -24.79 4.91 20.47
C CYS A 468 -24.63 6.42 20.70
N VAL A 469 -24.38 7.16 19.62
CA VAL A 469 -24.22 8.61 19.66
C VAL A 469 -25.32 9.30 18.88
N ASP A 470 -25.82 10.40 19.40
CA ASP A 470 -26.74 11.30 18.71
C ASP A 470 -25.97 12.03 17.60
N ASP A 471 -26.46 12.00 16.38
CA ASP A 471 -25.74 12.52 15.22
C ASP A 471 -25.65 14.07 15.22
N GLU A 472 -26.58 14.76 15.88
CA GLU A 472 -26.62 16.22 15.96
C GLU A 472 -25.81 16.75 17.16
N THR A 473 -25.97 16.12 18.31
CA THR A 473 -25.44 16.61 19.60
C THR A 473 -24.19 15.87 20.08
N ASN A 474 -23.87 14.71 19.49
CA ASN A 474 -22.79 13.81 19.90
C ASN A 474 -22.92 13.29 21.35
N GLU A 475 -24.12 13.41 21.94
CA GLU A 475 -24.47 12.82 23.24
C GLU A 475 -24.43 11.28 23.13
N THR A 476 -23.94 10.59 24.16
CA THR A 476 -24.02 9.12 24.22
C THR A 476 -25.36 8.71 24.82
N LEU A 477 -26.26 8.13 24.03
CA LEU A 477 -27.60 7.73 24.50
C LEU A 477 -27.60 6.38 25.21
N ALA A 478 -26.72 5.48 24.78
CA ALA A 478 -26.57 4.15 25.36
C ALA A 478 -25.16 3.62 25.14
N LYS A 479 -24.73 2.70 26.00
CA LYS A 479 -23.47 1.98 25.84
C LYS A 479 -23.55 0.61 26.49
N GLY A 480 -22.64 -0.27 26.11
CA GLY A 480 -22.53 -1.58 26.72
C GLY A 480 -21.29 -2.33 26.32
N ASN A 481 -21.15 -3.52 26.91
CA ASN A 481 -20.23 -4.54 26.46
C ASN A 481 -20.97 -5.86 26.28
N VAL A 482 -20.43 -6.69 25.40
CA VAL A 482 -21.02 -7.96 25.03
C VAL A 482 -19.92 -8.98 24.86
N THR A 483 -20.16 -10.19 25.34
CA THR A 483 -19.36 -11.37 24.99
C THR A 483 -20.25 -12.39 24.32
N TRP A 484 -19.91 -12.76 23.10
CA TRP A 484 -20.54 -13.86 22.37
C TRP A 484 -19.64 -15.07 22.40
N VAL A 485 -20.26 -16.24 22.49
CA VAL A 485 -19.66 -17.49 22.08
C VAL A 485 -20.38 -17.91 20.80
N ARG A 486 -19.67 -17.71 19.68
CA ARG A 486 -20.14 -17.92 18.31
C ARG A 486 -19.24 -18.94 17.62
N ARG A 487 -19.86 -20.03 17.15
CA ARG A 487 -19.16 -21.10 16.43
C ARG A 487 -19.19 -20.86 14.93
N GLY A 488 -18.53 -19.77 14.50
CA GLY A 488 -18.36 -19.41 13.10
C GLY A 488 -19.68 -19.36 12.31
N HIS A 489 -19.60 -19.41 10.98
CA HIS A 489 -20.77 -19.24 10.10
C HIS A 489 -21.75 -20.42 10.21
N ARG A 490 -21.23 -21.62 10.45
CA ARG A 490 -22.03 -22.86 10.51
C ARG A 490 -22.74 -23.06 11.85
N GLY A 491 -22.18 -22.53 12.93
CA GLY A 491 -22.72 -22.73 14.27
C GLY A 491 -23.51 -21.55 14.82
N GLY A 492 -23.20 -20.31 14.44
CA GLY A 492 -23.88 -19.13 14.99
C GLY A 492 -23.63 -18.94 16.49
N CYS A 493 -24.34 -17.98 17.09
CA CYS A 493 -24.20 -17.61 18.50
C CYS A 493 -25.09 -18.46 19.39
N TYR A 494 -24.49 -19.15 20.36
CA TYR A 494 -25.20 -20.04 21.29
C TYR A 494 -25.06 -19.61 22.76
N LEU A 495 -24.17 -18.67 23.07
CA LEU A 495 -24.13 -17.96 24.34
C LEU A 495 -23.89 -16.46 24.08
N LYS A 496 -24.74 -15.61 24.65
CA LYS A 496 -24.57 -14.16 24.68
C LYS A 496 -24.55 -13.71 26.14
N THR A 497 -23.63 -12.80 26.47
CA THR A 497 -23.66 -12.08 27.74
C THR A 497 -23.56 -10.61 27.47
N GLU A 498 -24.36 -9.78 28.14
CA GLU A 498 -24.39 -8.35 27.88
C GLU A 498 -24.58 -7.54 29.16
N GLN A 499 -23.83 -6.45 29.25
CA GLN A 499 -24.09 -5.36 30.17
C GLN A 499 -24.38 -4.12 29.32
N LEU A 500 -25.49 -3.46 29.58
CA LEU A 500 -25.91 -2.27 28.83
C LEU A 500 -26.41 -1.19 29.78
N THR A 501 -26.33 0.06 29.33
CA THR A 501 -26.74 1.25 30.09
C THR A 501 -27.37 2.24 29.13
N PHE A 502 -28.61 2.65 29.41
CA PHE A 502 -29.32 3.71 28.72
C PHE A 502 -29.26 5.01 29.53
N TYR A 503 -29.02 6.13 28.84
CA TYR A 503 -28.90 7.46 29.44
C TYR A 503 -30.15 8.33 29.26
N ARG A 504 -30.93 8.12 28.18
CA ARG A 504 -32.19 8.83 27.91
C ARG A 504 -33.41 7.94 28.15
N ASP A 505 -33.66 7.03 27.23
CA ASP A 505 -34.88 6.24 27.18
C ASP A 505 -34.58 4.76 27.39
N VAL A 506 -35.40 4.10 28.21
CA VAL A 506 -35.27 2.66 28.53
C VAL A 506 -36.27 1.82 27.71
N PHE A 507 -37.31 2.46 27.14
CA PHE A 507 -38.31 1.82 26.29
C PHE A 507 -38.54 2.63 25.00
N ALA A 508 -38.57 1.96 23.84
CA ALA A 508 -38.86 2.58 22.56
C ALA A 508 -40.33 2.99 22.43
N ALA A 509 -40.59 4.14 21.81
CA ALA A 509 -41.93 4.54 21.38
C ALA A 509 -42.47 3.62 20.26
N ASN A 510 -43.79 3.52 20.13
CA ASN A 510 -44.44 2.62 19.17
C ASN A 510 -44.08 2.93 17.70
N GLU A 511 -43.70 4.17 17.39
CA GLU A 511 -43.26 4.58 16.06
C GLU A 511 -41.89 3.97 15.70
N LEU A 512 -40.97 3.87 16.67
CA LEU A 512 -39.63 3.31 16.46
C LEU A 512 -39.66 1.79 16.27
N LEU A 513 -40.57 1.09 16.96
CA LEU A 513 -40.74 -0.36 16.81
C LEU A 513 -41.11 -0.76 15.38
N LYS A 514 -41.78 0.11 14.61
CA LYS A 514 -42.16 -0.14 13.21
C LYS A 514 -40.99 -0.03 12.22
N LEU A 515 -39.84 0.48 12.66
CA LEU A 515 -38.65 0.65 11.82
C LEU A 515 -37.76 -0.59 11.80
N ILE A 516 -37.98 -1.54 12.71
CA ILE A 516 -37.22 -2.78 12.79
C ILE A 516 -37.85 -3.84 11.88
N THR A 517 -37.03 -4.46 11.03
CA THR A 517 -37.48 -5.58 10.20
C THR A 517 -37.55 -6.83 11.09
N THR A 518 -38.74 -7.40 11.27
CA THR A 518 -38.92 -8.65 12.04
C THR A 518 -38.86 -9.86 11.11
N ALA A 519 -38.28 -10.97 11.59
CA ALA A 519 -38.27 -12.26 10.90
C ALA A 519 -39.65 -12.91 10.81
#